data_AF-A0A2S2E5R0-F1
#
_entry.id   AF-A0A2S2E5R0-F1
#
_cell.length_a   1.000
_cell.length_b   1.000
_cell.length_c   1.000
_cell.angle_alpha   90.00
_cell.angle_beta   90.00
_cell.angle_gamma   90.00
#
_symmetry.space_group_name_H-M   'P 1'
#
loop_
_entity.id
_entity.type
_entity.pdbx_description
1 polymer ?
#
loop_
_entity_poly.entity_id
_entity_poly.type
_entity_poly.pdbx_seq_one_letter_code
_entity_poly.pdbx_strand_id
1 'polypeptide(L)'
;MSVTLEFDFNQGLHSWQAGFSDFPPGDKESYALESGIEMLPNKDNQQGFYLKGFNKSDDLFMFMKRPISELVPNTHYTLSGSVTFLSNAGKSCSGIGGAPGESVYVKLGASEIEPEQADYYMNIDIGSQSHSGNDALVMGNIAVDNVDCSGGQFEEKTLTLEDSRGLPIQTSENGDLWILLGTDSGFEGVSEVFYTSITLTLSPA
;
A
#
# COMPACT_ATOMS: atom_id res chain seq x y z
N MET A 1 -21.26 -4.16 -15.17
CA MET A 1 -20.75 -2.77 -15.33
C MET A 1 -19.56 -2.63 -14.41
N SER A 2 -18.55 -1.87 -14.81
CA SER A 2 -17.41 -1.59 -13.92
C SER A 2 -17.82 -0.66 -12.79
N VAL A 3 -17.17 -0.83 -11.64
CA VAL A 3 -17.32 0.03 -10.46
C VAL A 3 -16.02 0.82 -10.31
N THR A 4 -16.11 2.15 -10.22
CA THR A 4 -14.95 3.02 -9.98
C THR A 4 -15.11 3.70 -8.62
N LEU A 5 -14.04 3.67 -7.82
CA LEU A 5 -13.97 4.25 -6.49
C LEU A 5 -12.80 5.24 -6.45
N GLU A 6 -13.05 6.42 -5.91
CA GLU A 6 -12.06 7.49 -5.81
C GLU A 6 -11.95 7.95 -4.36
N PHE A 7 -10.72 8.02 -3.86
CA PHE A 7 -10.41 8.42 -2.49
C PHE A 7 -9.38 9.54 -2.54
N ASP A 8 -9.76 10.71 -2.00
CA ASP A 8 -8.88 11.85 -1.79
C ASP A 8 -8.63 12.00 -0.29
N PHE A 9 -7.43 11.62 0.18
CA PHE A 9 -7.12 11.65 1.60
C PHE A 9 -7.02 13.06 2.18
N ASN A 10 -7.02 14.09 1.33
CA ASN A 10 -7.21 15.45 1.80
C ASN A 10 -8.61 15.68 2.41
N GLN A 11 -9.59 14.82 2.09
CA GLN A 11 -10.95 14.83 2.65
C GLN A 11 -11.13 13.85 3.84
N GLY A 12 -10.04 13.27 4.36
CA GLY A 12 -10.04 12.38 5.51
C GLY A 12 -9.85 10.90 5.17
N LEU A 13 -10.19 10.02 6.12
CA LEU A 13 -9.81 8.60 6.07
C LEU A 13 -10.57 7.77 5.03
N HIS A 14 -11.75 8.18 4.58
CA HIS A 14 -12.61 7.36 3.71
C HIS A 14 -12.74 5.91 4.21
N SER A 15 -12.94 5.70 5.52
CA SER A 15 -13.03 4.36 6.15
C SER A 15 -11.84 3.43 5.93
N TRP A 16 -10.70 3.91 5.44
CA TRP A 16 -9.45 3.16 5.40
C TRP A 16 -8.89 3.02 6.80
N GLN A 17 -8.37 1.84 7.10
CA GLN A 17 -7.78 1.49 8.38
C GLN A 17 -6.33 1.07 8.15
N ALA A 18 -5.41 1.58 8.96
CA ALA A 18 -4.01 1.18 8.90
C ALA A 18 -3.82 -0.24 9.46
N GLY A 19 -2.82 -0.93 8.94
CA GLY A 19 -2.35 -2.21 9.41
C GLY A 19 -0.86 -2.38 9.14
N PHE A 20 -0.26 -3.31 9.87
CA PHE A 20 1.16 -3.63 9.79
C PHE A 20 1.32 -5.14 9.93
N SER A 21 2.29 -5.73 9.24
CA SER A 21 2.64 -7.15 9.30
C SER A 21 4.14 -7.35 9.08
N ASP A 22 4.59 -8.59 9.16
CA ASP A 22 5.95 -9.02 8.80
C ASP A 22 7.01 -8.49 9.79
N PHE A 23 6.56 -8.41 11.04
CA PHE A 23 7.37 -8.14 12.22
C PHE A 23 6.91 -9.04 13.39
N PRO A 24 7.77 -9.34 14.39
CA PRO A 24 7.37 -10.14 15.53
C PRO A 24 6.20 -9.50 16.31
N PRO A 25 5.07 -10.18 16.55
CA PRO A 25 3.87 -9.59 17.19
C PRO A 25 4.12 -8.88 18.52
N GLY A 26 5.13 -9.31 19.28
CA GLY A 26 5.53 -8.74 20.57
C GLY A 26 6.53 -7.60 20.50
N ASP A 27 6.96 -7.16 19.32
CA ASP A 27 8.06 -6.19 19.13
C ASP A 27 7.61 -4.90 18.41
N LYS A 28 6.30 -4.57 18.45
CA LYS A 28 5.73 -3.37 17.78
C LYS A 28 6.47 -2.08 18.10
N GLU A 29 6.86 -1.89 19.37
CA GLU A 29 7.52 -0.66 19.82
C GLU A 29 8.87 -0.42 19.13
N SER A 30 9.66 -1.47 18.89
CA SER A 30 10.97 -1.29 18.27
C SER A 30 10.91 -1.06 16.77
N TYR A 31 9.76 -1.33 16.14
CA TYR A 31 9.49 -1.02 14.73
C TYR A 31 8.92 0.39 14.54
N ALA A 32 8.69 1.18 15.61
CA ALA A 32 8.27 2.59 15.52
C ALA A 32 7.13 2.84 14.50
N LEU A 33 6.09 2.01 14.57
CA LEU A 33 4.98 2.02 13.63
C LEU A 33 4.06 3.22 13.89
N GLU A 34 3.84 4.04 12.86
CA GLU A 34 3.03 5.25 12.93
C GLU A 34 2.05 5.29 11.75
N SER A 35 0.82 5.74 12.01
CA SER A 35 -0.21 5.89 10.98
C SER A 35 -1.21 6.98 11.33
N GLY A 36 -1.79 7.64 10.33
CA GLY A 36 -2.86 8.61 10.55
C GLY A 36 -3.14 9.48 9.34
N ILE A 37 -4.07 10.42 9.48
CA ILE A 37 -4.17 11.55 8.56
C ILE A 37 -3.23 12.64 9.07
N GLU A 38 -2.22 12.95 8.27
CA GLU A 38 -1.18 13.91 8.63
C GLU A 38 -1.02 14.98 7.55
N MET A 39 -0.51 16.14 7.94
CA MET A 39 -0.21 17.23 7.02
C MET A 39 0.87 16.81 6.02
N LEU A 40 0.63 17.07 4.73
CA LEU A 40 1.60 16.77 3.69
C LEU A 40 2.81 17.68 3.80
N PRO A 41 4.04 17.13 3.71
CA PRO A 41 5.25 17.95 3.66
C PRO A 41 5.20 18.88 2.44
N ASN A 42 5.57 20.15 2.66
CA ASN A 42 5.65 21.21 1.63
C ASN A 42 4.33 21.51 0.87
N LYS A 43 3.18 21.08 1.37
CA LYS A 43 1.86 21.40 0.80
C LYS A 43 0.94 21.98 1.88
N ASP A 44 0.91 23.32 1.96
CA ASP A 44 0.11 24.04 2.96
C ASP A 44 -1.36 23.61 2.92
N ASN A 45 -1.91 23.32 4.11
CA ASN A 45 -3.31 22.93 4.30
C ASN A 45 -3.77 21.69 3.49
N GLN A 46 -2.83 20.84 3.04
CA GLN A 46 -3.14 19.53 2.48
C GLN A 46 -2.73 18.42 3.44
N GLN A 47 -3.52 17.36 3.48
CA GLN A 47 -3.26 16.18 4.31
C GLN A 47 -3.31 14.89 3.47
N GLY A 48 -2.73 13.82 3.99
CA GLY A 48 -2.73 12.51 3.36
C GLY A 48 -2.71 11.39 4.40
N PHE A 49 -2.89 10.17 3.94
CA PHE A 49 -2.77 8.98 4.78
C PHE A 49 -1.30 8.64 4.97
N TYR A 50 -0.80 8.86 6.18
CA TYR A 50 0.57 8.59 6.56
C TYR A 50 0.75 7.16 7.05
N LEU A 51 1.79 6.50 6.57
CA LEU A 51 2.31 5.25 7.11
C LEU A 51 3.83 5.37 7.28
N LYS A 52 4.32 4.97 8.45
CA LYS A 52 5.75 4.91 8.76
C LYS A 52 6.08 3.69 9.60
N GLY A 53 7.28 3.18 9.41
CA GLY A 53 7.84 2.12 10.24
C GLY A 53 9.36 2.02 10.06
N PHE A 54 10.01 1.52 11.10
CA PHE A 54 11.42 1.16 11.12
C PHE A 54 11.56 -0.35 10.91
N ASN A 55 11.88 -0.74 9.67
CA ASN A 55 12.06 -2.12 9.30
C ASN A 55 13.39 -2.66 9.83
N LYS A 56 13.33 -3.76 10.59
CA LYS A 56 14.49 -4.47 11.16
C LYS A 56 14.64 -5.89 10.63
N SER A 57 13.77 -6.29 9.70
CA SER A 57 13.58 -7.68 9.28
C SER A 57 13.75 -7.91 7.78
N ASP A 58 14.03 -6.87 6.99
CA ASP A 58 13.96 -6.91 5.53
C ASP A 58 12.58 -7.32 4.98
N ASP A 59 11.51 -7.17 5.77
CA ASP A 59 10.20 -7.67 5.33
C ASP A 59 9.00 -6.84 5.81
N LEU A 60 9.19 -5.73 6.55
CA LEU A 60 8.06 -4.98 7.12
C LEU A 60 7.02 -4.58 6.05
N PHE A 61 5.78 -5.05 6.23
CA PHE A 61 4.64 -4.64 5.41
C PHE A 61 3.78 -3.62 6.15
N MET A 62 3.68 -2.41 5.59
CA MET A 62 2.83 -1.33 6.09
C MET A 62 1.68 -1.12 5.12
N PHE A 63 0.44 -1.14 5.58
CA PHE A 63 -0.71 -1.10 4.69
C PHE A 63 -1.90 -0.34 5.22
N MET A 64 -2.84 -0.08 4.33
CA MET A 64 -4.20 0.32 4.64
C MET A 64 -5.18 -0.64 3.99
N LYS A 65 -6.29 -0.88 4.67
CA LYS A 65 -7.37 -1.75 4.21
C LYS A 65 -8.72 -1.08 4.32
N ARG A 66 -9.65 -1.50 3.46
CA ARG A 66 -11.04 -1.01 3.47
C ARG A 66 -11.99 -2.09 2.93
N PRO A 67 -13.16 -2.30 3.54
CA PRO A 67 -14.19 -3.14 2.94
C PRO A 67 -14.94 -2.38 1.83
N ILE A 68 -15.28 -3.10 0.77
CA ILE A 68 -16.21 -2.71 -0.29
C ILE A 68 -17.36 -3.72 -0.27
N SER A 69 -18.58 -3.20 -0.30
CA SER A 69 -19.81 -3.97 -0.36
C SER A 69 -20.61 -3.59 -1.61
N GLU A 70 -21.77 -4.20 -1.77
CA GLU A 70 -22.72 -3.91 -2.86
C GLU A 70 -22.19 -4.21 -4.28
N LEU A 71 -21.16 -5.08 -4.38
CA LEU A 71 -20.79 -5.67 -5.66
C LEU A 71 -21.76 -6.80 -6.01
N VAL A 72 -21.69 -7.30 -7.26
CA VAL A 72 -22.50 -8.46 -7.63
C VAL A 72 -21.92 -9.67 -6.90
N PRO A 73 -22.72 -10.45 -6.14
CA PRO A 73 -22.23 -11.63 -5.42
C PRO A 73 -21.61 -12.70 -6.33
N ASN A 74 -20.64 -13.46 -5.81
CA ASN A 74 -19.99 -14.59 -6.49
C ASN A 74 -19.48 -14.27 -7.91
N THR A 75 -19.10 -13.02 -8.17
CA THR A 75 -18.77 -12.52 -9.51
C THR A 75 -17.27 -12.27 -9.63
N HIS A 76 -16.71 -12.67 -10.76
CA HIS A 76 -15.31 -12.40 -11.06
C HIS A 76 -15.15 -10.96 -11.54
N TYR A 77 -14.18 -10.25 -10.98
CA TYR A 77 -13.74 -8.96 -11.46
C TYR A 77 -12.23 -8.95 -11.66
N THR A 78 -11.77 -7.98 -12.41
CA THR A 78 -10.39 -7.54 -12.48
C THR A 78 -10.27 -6.23 -11.71
N LEU A 79 -9.45 -6.21 -10.66
CA LEU A 79 -9.10 -5.02 -9.90
C LEU A 79 -7.90 -4.32 -10.55
N SER A 80 -8.08 -3.06 -10.90
CA SER A 80 -7.06 -2.15 -11.42
C SER A 80 -7.15 -0.80 -10.72
N GLY A 81 -6.17 0.08 -10.95
CA GLY A 81 -6.21 1.40 -10.33
C GLY A 81 -4.92 2.18 -10.37
N SER A 82 -4.97 3.37 -9.79
CA SER A 82 -3.82 4.23 -9.59
C SER A 82 -3.72 4.68 -8.13
N VAL A 83 -2.50 4.88 -7.68
CA VAL A 83 -2.18 5.41 -6.35
C VAL A 83 -1.19 6.55 -6.50
N THR A 84 -1.49 7.67 -5.87
CA THR A 84 -0.59 8.82 -5.77
C THR A 84 -0.13 8.98 -4.32
N PHE A 85 1.16 9.21 -4.14
CA PHE A 85 1.77 9.36 -2.83
C PHE A 85 2.97 10.31 -2.87
N LEU A 86 3.35 10.83 -1.70
CA LEU A 86 4.64 11.48 -1.48
C LEU A 86 5.62 10.50 -0.83
N SER A 87 6.86 10.53 -1.30
CA SER A 87 7.98 9.74 -0.78
C SER A 87 9.21 10.62 -0.65
N ASN A 88 10.06 10.33 0.34
CA ASN A 88 11.37 10.96 0.52
C ASN A 88 12.54 10.04 0.11
N ALA A 89 12.24 8.93 -0.57
CA ALA A 89 13.25 7.97 -0.98
C ALA A 89 13.73 8.25 -2.41
N GLY A 90 14.97 8.74 -2.54
CA GLY A 90 15.62 8.97 -3.84
C GLY A 90 15.97 7.69 -4.60
N LYS A 91 16.17 7.82 -5.90
CA LYS A 91 16.65 6.73 -6.77
C LYS A 91 18.13 6.41 -6.58
N SER A 92 18.48 5.15 -6.84
CA SER A 92 19.86 4.62 -6.85
C SER A 92 20.61 4.83 -5.54
N CYS A 93 19.87 4.86 -4.43
CA CYS A 93 20.43 4.98 -3.10
C CYS A 93 20.83 3.62 -2.54
N SER A 94 21.88 3.61 -1.73
CA SER A 94 22.34 2.41 -1.04
C SER A 94 21.75 2.34 0.35
N GLY A 95 21.17 1.20 0.71
CA GLY A 95 20.66 0.90 2.04
C GLY A 95 21.06 -0.51 2.48
N ILE A 96 20.72 -0.85 3.72
CA ILE A 96 20.89 -2.21 4.28
C ILE A 96 19.68 -3.04 3.84
N GLY A 97 19.89 -4.30 3.46
CA GLY A 97 18.88 -5.17 2.84
C GLY A 97 18.60 -4.81 1.37
N GLY A 98 18.34 -3.53 1.11
CA GLY A 98 17.98 -3.01 -0.20
C GLY A 98 18.06 -1.48 -0.28
N ALA A 99 17.70 -0.92 -1.43
CA ALA A 99 17.65 0.52 -1.63
C ALA A 99 16.40 1.11 -0.95
N PRO A 100 16.49 2.25 -0.22
CA PRO A 100 15.37 2.83 0.50
C PRO A 100 14.15 3.19 -0.37
N GLY A 101 14.38 3.42 -1.67
CA GLY A 101 13.32 3.67 -2.64
C GLY A 101 12.94 2.42 -3.45
N GLU A 102 13.92 1.78 -4.09
CA GLU A 102 13.66 0.70 -5.04
C GLU A 102 13.37 -0.67 -4.43
N SER A 103 13.71 -0.87 -3.15
CA SER A 103 13.42 -2.10 -2.41
C SER A 103 12.20 -1.97 -1.49
N VAL A 104 11.42 -0.89 -1.63
CA VAL A 104 10.15 -0.71 -0.91
C VAL A 104 9.02 -0.69 -1.94
N TYR A 105 8.30 -1.80 -2.03
CA TYR A 105 7.40 -2.13 -3.13
C TYR A 105 5.95 -1.79 -2.79
N VAL A 106 5.31 -0.99 -3.63
CA VAL A 106 3.88 -0.66 -3.47
C VAL A 106 3.05 -1.81 -4.03
N LYS A 107 2.13 -2.34 -3.21
CA LYS A 107 1.26 -3.46 -3.56
C LYS A 107 -0.21 -3.08 -3.47
N LEU A 108 -0.99 -3.45 -4.47
CA LEU A 108 -2.46 -3.35 -4.49
C LEU A 108 -3.04 -4.76 -4.48
N GLY A 109 -3.92 -5.03 -3.53
CA GLY A 109 -4.51 -6.34 -3.33
C GLY A 109 -5.98 -6.30 -2.95
N ALA A 110 -6.61 -7.46 -2.96
CA ALA A 110 -7.95 -7.65 -2.48
C ALA A 110 -8.19 -9.10 -2.04
N SER A 111 -9.11 -9.28 -1.10
CA SER A 111 -9.41 -10.58 -0.48
C SER A 111 -10.85 -10.63 0.02
N GLU A 112 -11.42 -11.82 0.15
CA GLU A 112 -12.74 -11.99 0.78
C GLU A 112 -12.69 -11.82 2.30
N ILE A 113 -11.56 -12.21 2.91
CA ILE A 113 -11.32 -12.04 4.34
C ILE A 113 -10.64 -10.70 4.63
N GLU A 114 -10.83 -10.18 5.84
CA GLU A 114 -10.16 -8.96 6.28
C GLU A 114 -8.63 -9.18 6.33
N PRO A 115 -7.81 -8.35 5.63
CA PRO A 115 -6.36 -8.47 5.69
C PRO A 115 -5.83 -8.12 7.08
N GLU A 116 -5.07 -9.01 7.68
CA GLU A 116 -4.42 -8.77 8.98
C GLU A 116 -3.16 -9.62 9.12
N GLN A 117 -2.30 -9.22 10.06
CA GLN A 117 -1.18 -10.04 10.47
C GLN A 117 -1.69 -11.32 11.17
N ALA A 118 -1.23 -12.47 10.69
CA ALA A 118 -1.36 -13.79 11.28
C ALA A 118 0.03 -14.34 11.66
N ASP A 119 0.32 -14.36 12.96
CA ASP A 119 1.66 -14.60 13.48
C ASP A 119 2.68 -13.60 12.91
N TYR A 120 3.67 -14.05 12.14
CA TYR A 120 4.65 -13.16 11.53
C TYR A 120 4.10 -12.51 10.26
N TYR A 121 3.39 -13.27 9.43
CA TYR A 121 3.02 -12.89 8.07
C TYR A 121 1.58 -12.38 7.95
N MET A 122 1.18 -11.91 6.77
CA MET A 122 -0.22 -11.65 6.46
C MET A 122 -1.06 -12.95 6.42
N ASN A 123 -2.36 -12.83 6.72
CA ASN A 123 -3.34 -13.90 6.57
C ASN A 123 -3.80 -14.15 5.11
N ILE A 124 -3.30 -13.34 4.17
CA ILE A 124 -3.53 -13.43 2.72
C ILE A 124 -2.19 -13.45 1.98
N ASP A 125 -2.18 -13.98 0.76
CA ASP A 125 -0.96 -14.10 -0.04
C ASP A 125 -0.63 -12.80 -0.77
N ILE A 126 0.14 -11.94 -0.11
CA ILE A 126 0.66 -10.70 -0.69
C ILE A 126 1.93 -10.93 -1.54
N GLY A 127 2.47 -12.15 -1.59
CA GLY A 127 3.80 -12.44 -2.11
C GLY A 127 4.90 -11.95 -1.16
N SER A 128 6.06 -11.56 -1.70
CA SER A 128 7.17 -11.01 -0.90
C SER A 128 7.99 -10.04 -1.74
N GLN A 129 8.19 -8.83 -1.22
CA GLN A 129 8.95 -7.75 -1.82
C GLN A 129 8.57 -7.50 -3.28
N SER A 130 9.50 -7.75 -4.22
CA SER A 130 9.29 -7.56 -5.66
C SER A 130 8.37 -8.60 -6.31
N HIS A 131 7.94 -9.62 -5.58
CA HIS A 131 7.09 -10.70 -6.08
C HIS A 131 5.66 -10.51 -5.62
N SER A 132 4.74 -10.45 -6.58
CA SER A 132 3.29 -10.48 -6.34
C SER A 132 2.86 -11.84 -5.78
N GLY A 133 1.84 -11.82 -4.92
CA GLY A 133 1.13 -13.01 -4.48
C GLY A 133 -0.18 -13.20 -5.24
N ASN A 134 -0.97 -14.19 -4.81
CA ASN A 134 -2.29 -14.44 -5.37
C ASN A 134 -3.32 -13.36 -4.99
N ASP A 135 -3.14 -12.69 -3.86
CA ASP A 135 -4.10 -11.70 -3.33
C ASP A 135 -3.60 -10.24 -3.45
N ALA A 136 -2.34 -10.02 -3.86
CA ALA A 136 -1.81 -8.68 -4.10
C ALA A 136 -0.76 -8.62 -5.22
N LEU A 137 -0.85 -7.59 -6.06
CA LEU A 137 0.09 -7.32 -7.14
C LEU A 137 1.01 -6.15 -6.83
N VAL A 138 2.29 -6.28 -7.18
CA VAL A 138 3.26 -5.18 -7.15
C VAL A 138 2.92 -4.16 -8.25
N MET A 139 2.65 -2.91 -7.84
CA MET A 139 2.44 -1.78 -8.75
C MET A 139 3.76 -1.10 -9.15
N GLY A 140 4.77 -1.16 -8.27
CA GLY A 140 6.04 -0.47 -8.43
C GLY A 140 6.75 -0.30 -7.09
N ASN A 141 7.53 0.76 -6.95
CA ASN A 141 8.26 1.09 -5.72
C ASN A 141 8.11 2.57 -5.36
N ILE A 142 8.58 2.97 -4.18
CA ILE A 142 8.43 4.35 -3.68
C ILE A 142 9.54 5.30 -4.13
N ALA A 143 10.52 4.84 -4.91
CA ALA A 143 11.64 5.68 -5.35
C ALA A 143 11.15 6.86 -6.22
N VAL A 144 11.54 8.07 -5.86
CA VAL A 144 11.18 9.32 -6.55
C VAL A 144 12.39 9.98 -7.20
N ASP A 145 12.14 10.73 -8.27
CA ASP A 145 13.14 11.59 -8.89
C ASP A 145 13.40 12.84 -8.02
N ASN A 146 14.56 13.48 -8.21
CA ASN A 146 14.94 14.75 -7.57
C ASN A 146 15.03 14.74 -6.03
N VAL A 147 14.95 13.58 -5.39
CA VAL A 147 15.30 13.40 -3.96
C VAL A 147 16.65 12.71 -3.88
N ASP A 148 17.54 13.23 -3.03
CA ASP A 148 18.86 12.65 -2.79
C ASP A 148 18.82 11.56 -1.70
N CYS A 149 19.93 10.84 -1.54
CA CYS A 149 20.02 9.75 -0.57
C CYS A 149 20.16 10.20 0.89
N SER A 150 20.28 11.51 1.16
CA SER A 150 20.24 12.06 2.52
C SER A 150 18.81 12.27 3.02
N GLY A 151 17.82 12.26 2.12
CA GLY A 151 16.41 12.44 2.42
C GLY A 151 16.05 13.90 2.71
N GLY A 152 14.89 14.12 3.33
CA GLY A 152 14.46 15.45 3.81
C GLY A 152 13.68 16.31 2.81
N GLN A 153 13.53 15.86 1.57
CA GLN A 153 12.55 16.39 0.62
C GLN A 153 11.58 15.28 0.23
N PHE A 154 10.33 15.66 -0.01
CA PHE A 154 9.28 14.75 -0.46
C PHE A 154 8.86 15.14 -1.87
N GLU A 155 8.77 14.14 -2.74
CA GLU A 155 8.32 14.28 -4.11
C GLU A 155 7.13 13.37 -4.38
N GLU A 156 6.28 13.78 -5.30
CA GLU A 156 5.06 13.06 -5.66
C GLU A 156 5.32 12.00 -6.72
N LYS A 157 4.66 10.85 -6.57
CA LYS A 157 4.68 9.78 -7.55
C LYS A 157 3.29 9.17 -7.68
N THR A 158 2.92 8.86 -8.91
CA THR A 158 1.75 8.05 -9.23
C THR A 158 2.19 6.71 -9.81
N LEU A 159 1.63 5.63 -9.29
CA LEU A 159 1.75 4.28 -9.85
C LEU A 159 0.40 3.85 -10.39
N THR A 160 0.40 3.13 -11.51
CA THR A 160 -0.81 2.61 -12.15
C THR A 160 -0.70 1.12 -12.40
N LEU A 161 -1.70 0.38 -11.96
CA LEU A 161 -1.96 -1.00 -12.33
C LEU A 161 -3.06 -1.01 -13.40
N GLU A 162 -2.66 -1.25 -14.64
CA GLU A 162 -3.57 -1.29 -15.79
C GLU A 162 -4.51 -2.51 -15.73
N ASP A 163 -5.75 -2.36 -16.20
CA ASP A 163 -6.77 -3.43 -16.25
C ASP A 163 -6.27 -4.71 -16.93
N SER A 164 -5.51 -4.59 -18.02
CA SER A 164 -4.90 -5.74 -18.74
C SER A 164 -3.94 -6.59 -17.90
N ARG A 165 -3.46 -6.08 -16.76
CA ARG A 165 -2.61 -6.77 -15.79
C ARG A 165 -3.19 -6.68 -14.37
N GLY A 166 -4.48 -6.36 -14.25
CA GLY A 166 -5.16 -6.20 -12.98
C GLY A 166 -5.26 -7.52 -12.22
N LEU A 167 -5.56 -7.42 -10.94
CA LEU A 167 -5.70 -8.57 -10.05
C LEU A 167 -7.07 -9.24 -10.32
N PRO A 168 -7.11 -10.50 -10.79
CA PRO A 168 -8.36 -11.24 -10.89
C PRO A 168 -8.83 -11.61 -9.48
N ILE A 169 -10.08 -11.29 -9.16
CA ILE A 169 -10.70 -11.56 -7.86
C ILE A 169 -12.11 -12.09 -8.05
N GLN A 170 -12.64 -12.75 -7.02
CA GLN A 170 -14.04 -13.14 -6.95
C GLN A 170 -14.65 -12.50 -5.70
N THR A 171 -15.83 -11.89 -5.84
CA THR A 171 -16.59 -11.37 -4.71
C THR A 171 -17.20 -12.50 -3.89
N SER A 172 -17.35 -12.27 -2.59
CA SER A 172 -18.03 -13.21 -1.69
C SER A 172 -19.51 -13.41 -2.07
N GLU A 173 -20.17 -14.34 -1.37
CA GLU A 173 -21.61 -14.62 -1.54
C GLU A 173 -22.54 -13.44 -1.21
N ASN A 174 -22.03 -12.41 -0.53
CA ASN A 174 -22.75 -11.19 -0.22
C ASN A 174 -22.40 -10.03 -1.15
N GLY A 175 -21.44 -10.21 -2.07
CA GLY A 175 -20.94 -9.12 -2.90
C GLY A 175 -19.95 -8.21 -2.17
N ASP A 176 -19.25 -8.75 -1.17
CA ASP A 176 -18.26 -8.04 -0.36
C ASP A 176 -16.83 -8.45 -0.71
N LEU A 177 -15.90 -7.50 -0.55
CA LEU A 177 -14.45 -7.66 -0.66
C LEU A 177 -13.74 -6.71 0.30
N TRP A 178 -12.52 -7.07 0.70
CA TRP A 178 -11.55 -6.15 1.26
C TRP A 178 -10.55 -5.73 0.20
N ILE A 179 -10.20 -4.44 0.17
CA ILE A 179 -9.05 -3.93 -0.58
C ILE A 179 -7.91 -3.69 0.38
N LEU A 180 -6.70 -3.95 -0.11
CA LEU A 180 -5.43 -3.72 0.54
C LEU A 180 -4.54 -2.84 -0.35
N LEU A 181 -3.93 -1.81 0.20
CA LEU A 181 -2.86 -1.04 -0.46
C LEU A 181 -1.76 -0.76 0.55
N GLY A 182 -0.50 -1.05 0.22
CA GLY A 182 0.59 -0.89 1.17
C GLY A 182 1.97 -0.95 0.53
N THR A 183 3.00 -0.92 1.37
CA THR A 183 4.40 -1.10 0.99
C THR A 183 5.03 -2.28 1.71
N ASP A 184 5.65 -3.16 0.93
CA ASP A 184 6.43 -4.32 1.35
C ASP A 184 7.93 -3.96 1.23
N SER A 185 8.63 -3.88 2.36
CA SER A 185 9.96 -3.30 2.46
C SER A 185 11.04 -4.37 2.61
N GLY A 186 11.90 -4.49 1.59
CA GLY A 186 13.19 -5.18 1.66
C GLY A 186 14.35 -4.29 2.10
N PHE A 187 14.07 -3.09 2.62
CA PHE A 187 15.08 -2.15 3.12
C PHE A 187 15.05 -2.12 4.65
N GLU A 188 16.16 -2.44 5.33
CA GLU A 188 16.32 -2.21 6.77
C GLU A 188 16.53 -0.73 7.05
N GLY A 189 15.51 -0.08 7.60
CA GLY A 189 15.52 1.34 7.86
C GLY A 189 14.13 1.91 8.01
N VAL A 190 14.07 3.23 8.17
CA VAL A 190 12.78 3.93 8.23
C VAL A 190 12.25 4.09 6.80
N SER A 191 11.04 3.61 6.57
CA SER A 191 10.25 3.96 5.40
C SER A 191 9.05 4.77 5.86
N GLU A 192 8.75 5.86 5.14
CA GLU A 192 7.58 6.68 5.38
C GLU A 192 6.95 7.13 4.05
N VAL A 193 5.62 7.09 3.99
CA VAL A 193 4.85 7.39 2.78
C VAL A 193 3.60 8.16 3.16
N PHE A 194 3.26 9.19 2.38
CA PHE A 194 1.97 9.88 2.47
C PHE A 194 1.14 9.56 1.22
N TYR A 195 0.12 8.72 1.35
CA TYR A 195 -0.83 8.49 0.26
C TYR A 195 -1.77 9.69 0.14
N THR A 196 -1.85 10.26 -1.06
CA THR A 196 -2.67 11.46 -1.33
C THR A 196 -4.00 11.08 -1.96
N SER A 197 -3.99 10.18 -2.94
CA SER A 197 -5.20 9.71 -3.60
C SER A 197 -5.10 8.28 -4.12
N ILE A 198 -6.24 7.61 -4.19
CA ILE A 198 -6.38 6.28 -4.79
C ILE A 198 -7.59 6.30 -5.72
N THR A 199 -7.43 5.76 -6.93
CA THR A 199 -8.53 5.43 -7.83
C THR A 199 -8.52 3.93 -8.10
N LEU A 200 -9.61 3.23 -7.80
CA LEU A 200 -9.76 1.80 -8.04
C LEU A 200 -10.86 1.57 -9.08
N THR A 201 -10.67 0.58 -9.93
CA THR A 201 -11.69 0.10 -10.86
C THR A 201 -11.82 -1.41 -10.74
N LEU A 202 -13.04 -1.88 -10.51
CA LEU A 202 -13.42 -3.28 -10.61
C LEU A 202 -14.19 -3.50 -11.91
N SER A 203 -13.58 -4.16 -12.88
CA SER A 203 -14.20 -4.51 -14.17
C SER A 203 -14.67 -5.96 -14.13
N PRO A 204 -15.94 -6.27 -14.45
CA PRO A 204 -16.36 -7.67 -14.58
C PRO A 204 -15.47 -8.41 -15.58
N ALA A 205 -14.97 -9.58 -15.17
CA ALA A 205 -14.12 -10.43 -16.00
C ALA A 205 -14.93 -11.21 -17.04
#